data_AF-A0A2S3QHD9-F1
#
_entry.id   AF-A0A2S3QHD9-F1
#
_cell.length_a   1.000
_cell.length_b   1.000
_cell.length_c   1.000
_cell.angle_alpha   90.00
_cell.angle_beta   90.00
_cell.angle_gamma   90.00
#
_symmetry.space_group_name_H-M   'P 1'
#
loop_
_entity.id
_entity.type
_entity.pdbx_description
1 polymer ?
#
loop_
_entity_poly.entity_id
_entity_poly.type
_entity_poly.pdbx_seq_one_letter_code
_entity_poly.pdbx_strand_id
1 'polypeptide(L)'
;MKQSRVILINVLIIVALILIGGVVAYYWTQSYDYVSTQDASISAPTIPVAAQANGTIQDLSVAVGQRVSQGQTIAEETVTTAPAATAKGSKTTAATSGTSIVNIVAPVSGYVATVSVANGQTVAAGTPLVTLVQLSKVTVIANIPETKIRNVSVGQSATIYVDAHPGVSFTGTVEAIQPTTQSFFSLIPTAATSGTYTKVTQRVPVELSIDAAGYSLLPGEDAEVRITIH
;
A
#
# COMPACT_ATOMS: atom_id res chain seq x y z
N MET A 1 25.76 -68.22 18.33
CA MET A 1 25.48 -67.38 17.14
C MET A 1 24.28 -66.43 17.25
N LYS A 2 23.40 -66.53 18.28
CA LYS A 2 22.21 -65.65 18.43
C LYS A 2 22.50 -64.26 19.06
N GLN A 3 23.44 -64.18 20.01
CA GLN A 3 23.68 -62.97 20.82
C GLN A 3 24.28 -61.79 20.00
N SER A 4 25.27 -62.04 19.15
CA SER A 4 25.92 -60.98 18.35
C SER A 4 25.01 -60.35 17.30
N ARG A 5 24.06 -61.10 16.75
CA ARG A 5 23.07 -60.58 15.78
C ARG A 5 22.04 -59.66 16.45
N VAL A 6 21.63 -59.97 17.68
CA VAL A 6 20.69 -59.13 18.45
C VAL A 6 21.34 -57.81 18.86
N ILE A 7 22.62 -57.84 19.25
CA ILE A 7 23.39 -56.62 19.55
C ILE A 7 23.52 -55.75 18.29
N LEU A 8 23.82 -56.36 17.14
CA LEU A 8 23.95 -55.63 15.88
C LEU A 8 22.62 -54.96 15.44
N ILE A 9 21.50 -55.67 15.59
CA ILE A 9 20.16 -55.12 15.28
C ILE A 9 19.82 -53.94 16.20
N ASN A 10 20.08 -54.05 17.50
CA ASN A 10 19.80 -52.96 18.45
C ASN A 10 20.66 -51.72 18.18
N VAL A 11 21.95 -51.90 17.82
CA VAL A 11 22.82 -50.78 17.42
C VAL A 11 22.29 -50.11 16.15
N LEU A 12 21.84 -50.89 15.17
CA LEU A 12 21.28 -50.36 13.92
C LEU A 12 19.98 -49.58 14.16
N ILE A 13 19.12 -50.03 15.09
CA ILE A 13 17.90 -49.32 15.50
C ILE A 13 18.25 -48.00 16.20
N ILE A 14 19.24 -47.98 17.09
CA ILE A 14 19.68 -46.75 17.77
C ILE A 14 20.25 -45.75 16.77
N VAL A 15 21.08 -46.21 15.82
CA VAL A 15 21.60 -45.34 14.75
C VAL A 15 20.47 -44.80 13.89
N ALA A 16 19.49 -45.63 13.52
CA ALA A 16 18.32 -45.17 12.78
C ALA A 16 17.50 -44.12 13.56
N LEU A 17 17.31 -44.31 14.87
CA LEU A 17 16.62 -43.34 15.73
C LEU A 17 17.39 -42.02 15.86
N ILE A 18 18.72 -42.05 15.92
CA ILE A 18 19.55 -40.84 15.94
C ILE A 18 19.45 -40.10 14.60
N LEU A 19 19.47 -40.83 13.47
CA LEU A 19 19.31 -40.23 12.15
C LEU A 19 17.92 -39.61 11.98
N ILE A 20 16.86 -40.31 12.39
CA ILE A 20 15.49 -39.79 12.37
C ILE A 20 15.37 -38.58 13.28
N GLY A 21 15.93 -38.64 14.50
CA GLY A 21 15.93 -37.51 15.43
C GLY A 21 16.67 -36.29 14.89
N GLY A 22 17.81 -36.48 14.21
CA GLY A 22 18.55 -35.43 13.55
C GLY A 22 17.78 -34.80 12.39
N VAL A 23 17.11 -35.61 11.56
CA VAL A 23 16.24 -35.12 10.48
C VAL A 23 15.05 -34.35 11.04
N VAL A 24 14.36 -34.89 12.06
CA VAL A 24 13.24 -34.21 12.71
C VAL A 24 13.69 -32.89 13.33
N ALA A 25 14.81 -32.87 14.04
CA ALA A 25 15.37 -31.65 14.63
C ALA A 25 15.72 -30.61 13.56
N TYR A 26 16.32 -31.03 12.44
CA TYR A 26 16.64 -30.16 11.30
C TYR A 26 15.39 -29.51 10.68
N TYR A 27 14.33 -30.29 10.48
CA TYR A 27 13.05 -29.76 9.99
C TYR A 27 12.34 -28.88 11.03
N TRP A 28 12.52 -29.17 12.32
CA TRP A 28 11.96 -28.36 13.40
C TRP A 28 12.61 -26.99 13.45
N THR A 29 13.94 -26.89 13.35
CA THR A 29 14.66 -25.61 13.34
C THR A 29 14.27 -24.73 12.15
N GLN A 30 14.03 -25.31 10.96
CA GLN A 30 13.66 -24.54 9.77
C GLN A 30 12.26 -23.89 9.86
N SER A 31 11.39 -24.40 10.75
CA SER A 31 9.97 -24.02 10.79
C SER A 31 9.66 -22.82 11.70
N TYR A 32 10.64 -22.28 12.44
CA TYR A 32 10.37 -21.26 13.48
C TYR A 32 10.87 -19.84 13.19
N ASP A 33 11.71 -19.63 12.17
CA ASP A 33 12.44 -18.36 12.04
C ASP A 33 11.78 -17.33 11.11
N TYR A 34 10.52 -17.54 10.69
CA TYR A 34 9.83 -16.56 9.86
C TYR A 34 8.31 -16.48 10.06
N VAL A 35 7.77 -15.28 9.89
CA VAL A 35 6.33 -15.03 9.77
C VAL A 35 6.00 -14.88 8.29
N SER A 36 5.25 -15.84 7.76
CA SER A 36 4.68 -15.74 6.40
C SER A 36 3.21 -15.31 6.44
N THR A 37 2.83 -14.44 5.50
CA THR A 37 1.45 -14.11 5.16
C THR A 37 1.27 -14.07 3.65
N GLN A 38 0.13 -14.57 3.17
CA GLN A 38 -0.33 -14.42 1.78
C GLN A 38 -1.33 -13.27 1.62
N ASP A 39 -1.73 -12.66 2.74
CA ASP A 39 -2.57 -11.47 2.74
C ASP A 39 -1.64 -10.25 2.72
N ALA A 40 -0.99 -10.03 1.59
CA ALA A 40 -0.22 -8.83 1.35
C ALA A 40 -0.50 -8.29 -0.05
N SER A 41 -0.45 -6.97 -0.18
CA SER A 41 -0.65 -6.31 -1.47
C SER A 41 0.32 -5.17 -1.68
N ILE A 42 0.57 -4.89 -2.95
CA ILE A 42 1.40 -3.77 -3.36
C ILE A 42 0.59 -2.49 -3.26
N SER A 43 1.14 -1.50 -2.58
CA SER A 43 0.55 -0.17 -2.41
C SER A 43 1.50 0.89 -2.98
N ALA A 44 0.94 2.01 -3.43
CA ALA A 44 1.72 3.15 -3.85
C ALA A 44 1.03 4.44 -3.39
N PRO A 45 1.78 5.49 -3.04
CA PRO A 45 1.22 6.78 -2.72
C PRO A 45 0.38 7.33 -3.86
N THR A 46 -0.85 7.73 -3.53
CA THR A 46 -1.75 8.41 -4.43
C THR A 46 -1.86 9.87 -4.05
N ILE A 47 -1.77 10.76 -5.04
CA ILE A 47 -1.79 12.20 -4.84
C ILE A 47 -2.92 12.77 -5.69
N PRO A 48 -4.02 13.22 -5.06
CA PRO A 48 -5.09 13.88 -5.79
C PRO A 48 -4.62 15.28 -6.21
N VAL A 49 -4.85 15.62 -7.47
CA VAL A 49 -4.69 16.96 -8.00
C VAL A 49 -6.07 17.59 -8.07
N ALA A 50 -6.25 18.67 -7.33
CA ALA A 50 -7.54 19.33 -7.18
C ALA A 50 -7.60 20.67 -7.92
N ALA A 51 -8.81 21.14 -8.19
CA ALA A 51 -9.07 22.48 -8.70
C ALA A 51 -8.56 23.54 -7.72
N GLN A 52 -7.95 24.60 -8.27
CA GLN A 52 -7.36 25.67 -7.44
C GLN A 52 -8.41 26.73 -7.08
N ALA A 53 -9.43 26.91 -7.92
CA ALA A 53 -10.49 27.86 -7.69
C ALA A 53 -11.86 27.27 -8.09
N ASN A 54 -12.88 28.12 -8.04
CA ASN A 54 -14.19 27.78 -8.59
C ASN A 54 -14.19 28.18 -10.07
N GLY A 55 -14.43 27.22 -10.96
CA GLY A 55 -14.25 27.44 -12.39
C GLY A 55 -14.77 26.29 -13.23
N THR A 56 -14.60 26.42 -14.54
CA THR A 56 -14.94 25.39 -15.51
C THR A 56 -13.65 24.82 -16.10
N ILE A 57 -13.54 23.50 -16.14
CA ILE A 57 -12.41 22.80 -16.78
C ILE A 57 -12.61 22.89 -18.30
N GLN A 58 -11.69 23.55 -19.00
CA GLN A 58 -11.81 23.73 -20.45
C GLN A 58 -11.07 22.64 -21.22
N ASP A 59 -9.81 22.41 -20.87
CA ASP A 59 -8.98 21.40 -21.52
C ASP A 59 -8.36 20.48 -20.47
N LEU A 60 -8.78 19.22 -20.46
CA LEU A 60 -8.16 18.13 -19.74
C LEU A 60 -7.21 17.41 -20.70
N SER A 61 -5.92 17.65 -20.54
CA SER A 61 -4.88 17.16 -21.46
C SER A 61 -4.35 15.77 -21.09
N VAL A 62 -4.99 15.03 -20.17
CA VAL A 62 -4.53 13.72 -19.69
C VAL A 62 -5.60 12.63 -19.70
N ALA A 63 -5.16 11.39 -19.91
CA ALA A 63 -6.00 10.20 -19.85
C ALA A 63 -5.54 9.20 -18.77
N VAL A 64 -6.44 8.31 -18.34
CA VAL A 64 -6.12 7.22 -17.41
C VAL A 64 -5.02 6.32 -18.00
N GLY A 65 -4.03 5.97 -17.18
CA GLY A 65 -2.86 5.19 -17.57
C GLY A 65 -1.72 6.01 -18.19
N GLN A 66 -1.92 7.31 -18.45
CA GLN A 66 -0.86 8.16 -18.99
C GLN A 66 0.19 8.49 -17.92
N ARG A 67 1.47 8.43 -18.31
CA ARG A 67 2.58 8.92 -17.48
C ARG A 67 2.64 10.44 -17.56
N VAL A 68 2.68 11.09 -16.41
CA VAL A 68 2.88 12.54 -16.26
C VAL A 68 4.17 12.83 -15.50
N SER A 69 4.81 13.93 -15.85
CA SER A 69 6.00 14.43 -15.14
C SER A 69 5.62 15.58 -14.21
N GLN A 70 6.37 15.76 -13.12
CA GLN A 70 6.20 16.91 -12.22
C GLN A 70 6.25 18.23 -13.02
N GLY A 71 5.27 19.11 -12.79
CA GLY A 71 5.13 20.40 -13.48
C GLY A 71 4.42 20.33 -14.83
N GLN A 72 4.08 19.14 -15.35
CA GLN A 72 3.31 19.00 -16.58
C GLN A 72 1.88 19.51 -16.39
N THR A 73 1.36 20.30 -17.33
CA THR A 73 -0.04 20.74 -17.34
C THR A 73 -0.96 19.53 -17.51
N ILE A 74 -1.92 19.41 -16.60
CA ILE A 74 -2.92 18.34 -16.54
C ILE A 74 -4.27 18.83 -17.05
N ALA A 75 -4.64 20.04 -16.62
CA ALA A 75 -5.90 20.66 -16.97
C ALA A 75 -5.78 22.19 -16.99
N GLU A 76 -6.58 22.83 -17.83
CA GLU A 76 -6.78 24.29 -17.82
C GLU A 76 -8.13 24.62 -17.17
N GLU A 77 -8.08 25.40 -16.10
CA GLU A 77 -9.24 25.85 -15.35
C GLU A 77 -9.54 27.31 -15.72
N THR A 78 -10.76 27.58 -16.17
CA THR A 78 -11.25 28.94 -16.33
C THR A 78 -11.92 29.40 -15.04
N VAL A 79 -11.22 30.26 -14.31
CA VAL A 79 -11.70 30.83 -13.06
C VAL A 79 -12.59 32.03 -13.37
N THR A 80 -13.84 31.94 -12.93
CA THR A 80 -14.74 33.09 -12.98
C THR A 80 -14.55 33.86 -11.69
N THR A 81 -13.70 34.89 -11.70
CA THR A 81 -13.59 35.75 -10.52
C THR A 81 -14.92 36.49 -10.36
N ALA A 82 -15.65 36.22 -9.28
CA ALA A 82 -16.71 37.11 -8.86
C ALA A 82 -16.09 38.50 -8.67
N PRO A 83 -16.74 39.60 -9.11
CA PRO A 83 -16.17 40.93 -8.94
C PRO A 83 -15.89 41.13 -7.46
N ALA A 84 -14.62 41.38 -7.12
CA ALA A 84 -14.25 41.77 -5.78
C ALA A 84 -15.16 42.94 -5.39
N ALA A 85 -15.99 42.76 -4.38
CA ALA A 85 -16.85 43.82 -3.86
C ALA A 85 -15.92 44.94 -3.40
N THR A 86 -15.78 45.97 -4.24
CA THR A 86 -14.98 47.14 -3.97
C THR A 86 -15.49 47.73 -2.66
N ALA A 87 -14.63 47.69 -1.63
CA ALA A 87 -14.88 48.39 -0.39
C ALA A 87 -15.24 49.85 -0.74
N LYS A 88 -16.46 50.21 -0.36
CA LYS A 88 -17.15 51.49 -0.53
C LYS A 88 -16.21 52.68 -0.27
N GLY A 89 -15.57 53.25 -1.30
CA GLY A 89 -14.76 54.45 -1.08
C GLY A 89 -13.88 55.04 -2.18
N SER A 90 -13.50 54.34 -3.25
CA SER A 90 -12.54 54.91 -4.22
C SER A 90 -13.02 54.85 -5.67
N LYS A 91 -12.89 55.99 -6.34
CA LYS A 91 -13.37 56.31 -7.69
C LYS A 91 -12.63 55.47 -8.75
N THR A 92 -13.41 55.01 -9.73
CA THR A 92 -13.00 54.68 -11.11
C THR A 92 -11.90 53.61 -11.27
N THR A 93 -12.30 52.33 -11.28
CA THR A 93 -11.78 51.36 -12.25
C THR A 93 -12.88 50.33 -12.46
N ALA A 94 -13.31 50.12 -13.71
CA ALA A 94 -14.27 49.09 -14.04
C ALA A 94 -13.71 47.75 -13.51
N ALA A 95 -14.42 47.11 -12.57
CA ALA A 95 -14.14 45.74 -12.18
C ALA A 95 -14.58 44.85 -13.36
N THR A 96 -13.72 44.76 -14.37
CA THR A 96 -13.86 43.78 -15.45
C THR A 96 -13.87 42.42 -14.79
N SER A 97 -14.99 41.70 -14.88
CA SER A 97 -15.04 40.28 -14.57
C SER A 97 -13.95 39.59 -15.39
N GLY A 98 -12.82 39.31 -14.75
CA GLY A 98 -11.64 38.78 -15.41
C GLY A 98 -11.77 37.28 -15.49
N THR A 99 -12.03 36.76 -16.68
CA THR A 99 -11.83 35.34 -16.96
C THR A 99 -10.32 35.08 -16.87
N SER A 100 -9.88 34.41 -15.81
CA SER A 100 -8.47 34.05 -15.63
C SER A 100 -8.32 32.56 -15.90
N ILE A 101 -7.43 32.19 -16.82
CA ILE A 101 -7.08 30.79 -17.09
C ILE A 101 -5.95 30.41 -16.14
N VAL A 102 -6.13 29.34 -15.39
CA VAL A 102 -5.16 28.79 -14.45
C VAL A 102 -4.78 27.39 -14.92
N ASN A 103 -3.48 27.18 -15.12
CA ASN A 103 -2.96 25.88 -15.50
C ASN A 103 -2.77 25.04 -14.24
N ILE A 104 -3.43 23.89 -14.19
CA ILE A 104 -3.29 22.91 -13.14
C ILE A 104 -2.17 21.96 -13.56
N VAL A 105 -1.09 21.93 -12.76
CA VAL A 105 0.11 21.13 -13.04
C VAL A 105 0.22 19.93 -12.12
N ALA A 106 0.91 18.89 -12.58
CA ALA A 106 1.19 17.71 -11.78
C ALA A 106 2.16 18.04 -10.63
N PRO A 107 1.77 17.85 -9.36
CA PRO A 107 2.67 18.11 -8.23
C PRO A 107 3.85 17.16 -8.19
N VAL A 108 3.71 15.97 -8.80
CA VAL A 108 4.68 14.88 -8.79
C VAL A 108 4.66 14.12 -10.11
N SER A 109 5.76 13.43 -10.41
CA SER A 109 5.82 12.48 -11.52
C SER A 109 5.12 11.17 -11.15
N GLY A 110 4.32 10.61 -12.06
CA GLY A 110 3.55 9.41 -11.79
C GLY A 110 2.65 9.00 -12.94
N TYR A 111 1.71 8.12 -12.66
CA TYR A 111 0.69 7.66 -13.61
C TYR A 111 -0.68 8.15 -13.21
N VAL A 112 -1.52 8.51 -14.18
CA VAL A 112 -2.91 8.88 -13.93
C VAL A 112 -3.72 7.62 -13.60
N ALA A 113 -4.17 7.47 -12.36
CA ALA A 113 -5.03 6.34 -11.97
C ALA A 113 -6.50 6.62 -12.29
N THR A 114 -6.98 7.80 -11.95
CA THR A 114 -8.38 8.17 -12.19
C THR A 114 -8.47 9.60 -12.68
N VAL A 115 -9.44 9.83 -13.56
CA VAL A 115 -9.90 11.14 -13.97
C VAL A 115 -11.34 11.24 -13.50
N SER A 116 -11.62 12.21 -12.63
CA SER A 116 -12.94 12.37 -11.99
C SER A 116 -13.79 13.46 -12.62
N VAL A 117 -13.27 14.16 -13.63
CA VAL A 117 -13.93 15.30 -14.28
C VAL A 117 -13.87 15.22 -15.80
N ALA A 118 -14.76 15.92 -16.47
CA ALA A 118 -14.79 16.04 -17.93
C ALA A 118 -14.60 17.50 -18.40
N ASN A 119 -14.20 17.68 -19.66
CA ASN A 119 -14.16 19.00 -20.29
C ASN A 119 -15.56 19.65 -20.29
N GLY A 120 -15.62 20.93 -19.95
CA GLY A 120 -16.85 21.71 -19.76
C GLY A 120 -17.49 21.55 -18.37
N GLN A 121 -16.94 20.73 -17.47
CA GLN A 121 -17.48 20.56 -16.13
C GLN A 121 -17.07 21.71 -15.20
N THR A 122 -18.05 22.26 -14.48
CA THR A 122 -17.80 23.24 -13.42
C THR A 122 -17.42 22.52 -12.12
N VAL A 123 -16.32 22.96 -11.52
CA VAL A 123 -15.73 22.39 -10.31
C VAL A 123 -15.55 23.48 -9.26
N ALA A 124 -15.59 23.09 -7.98
CA ALA A 124 -15.28 23.97 -6.87
C ALA A 124 -13.83 23.80 -6.43
N ALA A 125 -13.26 24.83 -5.80
CA ALA A 125 -11.92 24.78 -5.23
C ALA A 125 -11.77 23.57 -4.30
N GLY A 126 -10.70 22.79 -4.48
CA GLY A 126 -10.45 21.57 -3.73
C GLY A 126 -11.14 20.31 -4.28
N THR A 127 -11.94 20.41 -5.35
CA THR A 127 -12.51 19.23 -6.03
C THR A 127 -11.39 18.43 -6.71
N PRO A 128 -11.21 17.13 -6.42
CA PRO A 128 -10.19 16.31 -7.07
C PRO A 128 -10.54 16.12 -8.55
N LEU A 129 -9.60 16.46 -9.43
CA LEU A 129 -9.75 16.34 -10.88
C LEU A 129 -9.12 15.04 -11.38
N VAL A 130 -7.89 14.78 -10.93
CA VAL A 130 -7.06 13.66 -11.37
C VAL A 130 -6.32 13.08 -10.18
N THR A 131 -6.23 11.76 -10.09
CA THR A 131 -5.41 11.09 -9.07
C THR A 131 -4.14 10.54 -9.71
N LEU A 132 -2.99 10.97 -9.20
CA LEU A 132 -1.67 10.49 -9.63
C LEU A 132 -1.17 9.40 -8.70
N VAL A 133 -0.54 8.37 -9.27
CA VAL A 133 0.08 7.26 -8.52
C VAL A 133 1.58 7.26 -8.75
N GLN A 134 2.34 7.20 -7.66
CA GLN A 134 3.81 7.19 -7.69
C GLN A 134 4.37 5.76 -7.70
N LEU A 135 4.59 5.18 -8.88
CA LEU A 135 5.24 3.86 -9.01
C LEU A 135 6.72 3.85 -8.58
N SER A 136 7.33 5.01 -8.32
CA SER A 136 8.72 5.11 -7.82
C SER A 136 8.85 4.87 -6.31
N LYS A 137 7.73 4.88 -5.57
CA LYS A 137 7.70 4.73 -4.10
C LYS A 137 6.68 3.67 -3.70
N VAL A 138 6.82 2.50 -4.30
CA VAL A 138 5.95 1.36 -4.00
C VAL A 138 6.30 0.80 -2.63
N THR A 139 5.28 0.45 -1.86
CA THR A 139 5.38 -0.23 -0.56
C THR A 139 4.52 -1.48 -0.57
N VAL A 140 4.74 -2.39 0.38
CA VAL A 140 3.95 -3.62 0.53
C VAL A 140 3.20 -3.55 1.85
N ILE A 141 1.89 -3.74 1.80
CA ILE A 141 1.03 -3.81 2.98
C ILE A 141 0.74 -5.27 3.25
N ALA A 142 1.37 -5.83 4.28
CA ALA A 142 1.20 -7.20 4.71
C ALA A 142 0.31 -7.27 5.95
N ASN A 143 -0.85 -7.89 5.82
CA ASN A 143 -1.77 -8.12 6.93
C ASN A 143 -1.33 -9.36 7.72
N ILE A 144 -0.71 -9.12 8.87
CA ILE A 144 -0.18 -10.17 9.74
C ILE A 144 -1.22 -10.53 10.81
N PRO A 145 -1.55 -11.82 11.03
CA PRO A 145 -2.40 -12.22 12.14
C PRO A 145 -1.87 -11.72 13.49
N GLU A 146 -2.74 -11.20 14.36
CA GLU A 146 -2.37 -10.71 15.70
C GLU A 146 -1.63 -11.76 16.54
N THR A 147 -1.92 -13.05 16.32
CA THR A 147 -1.22 -14.15 16.99
C THR A 147 0.27 -14.22 16.65
N LYS A 148 0.68 -13.72 15.49
CA LYS A 148 2.06 -13.75 14.98
C LYS A 148 2.77 -12.39 15.07
N ILE A 149 2.04 -11.28 15.25
CA ILE A 149 2.61 -9.92 15.28
C ILE A 149 3.65 -9.71 16.39
N ARG A 150 3.56 -10.47 17.50
CA ARG A 150 4.50 -10.37 18.63
C ARG A 150 5.95 -10.66 18.25
N ASN A 151 6.17 -11.41 17.18
CA ASN A 151 7.49 -11.78 16.70
C ASN A 151 7.99 -10.85 15.58
N VAL A 152 7.15 -9.90 15.13
CA VAL A 152 7.46 -8.95 14.06
C VAL A 152 7.89 -7.63 14.67
N SER A 153 9.02 -7.10 14.23
CA SER A 153 9.56 -5.81 14.69
C SER A 153 10.02 -4.96 13.51
N VAL A 154 9.93 -3.64 13.67
CA VAL A 154 10.43 -2.67 12.69
C VAL A 154 11.93 -2.90 12.47
N GLY A 155 12.36 -2.92 11.20
CA GLY A 155 13.74 -3.18 10.78
C GLY A 155 14.03 -4.64 10.42
N GLN A 156 13.13 -5.59 10.65
CA GLN A 156 13.32 -6.97 10.19
C GLN A 156 13.33 -7.05 8.66
N SER A 157 14.18 -7.94 8.13
CA SER A 157 14.23 -8.23 6.69
C SER A 157 13.03 -9.10 6.29
N ALA A 158 12.51 -8.83 5.09
CA ALA A 158 11.43 -9.59 4.50
C ALA A 158 11.76 -9.98 3.06
N THR A 159 11.33 -11.18 2.68
CA THR A 159 11.31 -11.64 1.29
C THR A 159 9.88 -11.58 0.79
N ILE A 160 9.68 -10.91 -0.34
CA ILE A 160 8.38 -10.64 -0.94
C ILE A 160 8.30 -11.38 -2.28
N TYR A 161 7.21 -12.10 -2.50
CA TYR A 161 6.90 -12.80 -3.75
C TYR A 161 5.64 -12.18 -4.30
N VAL A 162 5.70 -11.70 -5.55
CA VAL A 162 4.56 -11.04 -6.20
C VAL A 162 3.96 -11.99 -7.21
N ASP A 163 2.64 -12.19 -7.16
CA ASP A 163 1.95 -13.16 -8.00
C ASP A 163 2.04 -12.81 -9.50
N ALA A 164 2.12 -11.51 -9.82
CA ALA A 164 2.32 -11.02 -11.18
C ALA A 164 3.70 -11.41 -11.77
N HIS A 165 4.68 -11.72 -10.92
CA HIS A 165 6.07 -12.01 -11.32
C HIS A 165 6.56 -13.34 -10.67
N PRO A 166 6.04 -14.50 -11.10
CA PRO A 166 6.42 -15.78 -10.52
C PRO A 166 7.91 -16.09 -10.74
N GLY A 167 8.58 -16.54 -9.68
CA GLY A 167 10.00 -16.91 -9.71
C GLY A 167 10.98 -15.77 -9.39
N VAL A 168 10.49 -14.54 -9.18
CA VAL A 168 11.29 -13.42 -8.69
C VAL A 168 10.95 -13.18 -7.22
N SER A 169 11.99 -13.09 -6.37
CA SER A 169 11.86 -12.70 -4.97
C SER A 169 12.42 -11.30 -4.79
N PHE A 170 11.64 -10.40 -4.22
CA PHE A 170 12.06 -9.07 -3.85
C PHE A 170 12.48 -9.02 -2.39
N THR A 171 13.48 -8.22 -2.08
CA THR A 171 13.90 -7.97 -0.70
C THR A 171 13.28 -6.68 -0.19
N GLY A 172 12.90 -6.69 1.08
CA GLY A 172 12.27 -5.57 1.74
C GLY A 172 12.64 -5.51 3.21
N THR A 173 12.24 -4.42 3.87
CA THR A 173 12.38 -4.26 5.31
C THR A 173 11.07 -3.80 5.91
N VAL A 174 10.75 -4.26 7.11
CA VAL A 174 9.59 -3.76 7.86
C VAL A 174 9.84 -2.30 8.24
N GLU A 175 9.09 -1.37 7.65
CA GLU A 175 9.21 0.07 7.94
C GLU A 175 8.33 0.47 9.11
N ALA A 176 7.09 -0.01 9.14
CA ALA A 176 6.13 0.37 10.17
C ALA A 176 5.12 -0.74 10.44
N ILE A 177 4.69 -0.83 11.69
CA ILE A 177 3.55 -1.66 12.10
C ILE A 177 2.43 -0.67 12.42
N GLN A 178 1.36 -0.68 11.62
CA GLN A 178 0.27 0.28 11.79
C GLN A 178 -0.61 -0.16 12.97
N PRO A 179 -0.70 0.62 14.07
CA PRO A 179 -1.48 0.23 15.25
C PRO A 179 -2.99 0.47 15.10
N THR A 180 -3.43 1.01 13.96
CA THR A 180 -4.81 1.44 13.73
C THR A 180 -5.72 0.26 13.41
N THR A 181 -6.40 -0.26 14.43
CA THR A 181 -7.75 -0.78 14.20
C THR A 181 -8.69 0.44 14.18
N GLN A 182 -9.41 0.65 13.07
CA GLN A 182 -10.44 1.70 12.97
C GLN A 182 -11.52 1.58 14.08
N SER A 183 -11.55 0.44 14.79
CA SER A 183 -12.32 0.18 16.00
C SER A 183 -12.05 1.17 17.14
N PHE A 184 -10.84 1.73 17.28
CA PHE A 184 -10.53 2.71 18.33
C PHE A 184 -11.11 4.10 18.08
N PHE A 185 -11.43 4.45 16.83
CA PHE A 185 -12.00 5.77 16.48
C PHE A 185 -13.54 5.75 16.35
N SER A 186 -14.19 4.59 16.50
CA SER A 186 -15.66 4.53 16.57
C SER A 186 -16.12 4.92 17.98
N LEU A 187 -16.64 6.13 18.13
CA LEU A 187 -17.35 6.62 19.32
C LEU A 187 -18.72 5.93 19.55
N ILE A 188 -18.98 4.80 18.91
CA ILE A 188 -20.19 4.00 19.10
C ILE A 188 -19.77 2.53 19.28
N PRO A 189 -19.96 1.94 20.47
CA PRO A 189 -19.84 0.51 20.64
C PRO A 189 -21.04 -0.13 19.97
N THR A 190 -20.87 -0.73 18.79
CA THR A 190 -21.84 -1.69 18.30
C THR A 190 -21.75 -2.93 19.19
N ALA A 191 -22.58 -2.96 20.23
CA ALA A 191 -22.84 -4.18 20.96
C ALA A 191 -23.32 -5.24 19.95
N ALA A 192 -22.53 -6.29 19.78
CA ALA A 192 -22.94 -7.46 19.02
C ALA A 192 -24.08 -8.15 19.79
N THR A 193 -25.32 -7.78 19.51
CA THR A 193 -26.52 -8.40 20.06
C THR A 193 -26.88 -9.64 19.24
N SER A 194 -26.02 -10.66 19.24
CA SER A 194 -26.41 -12.02 18.88
C SER A 194 -25.40 -13.00 19.47
N GLY A 195 -25.90 -13.99 20.22
CA GLY A 195 -25.12 -14.94 21.02
C GLY A 195 -24.33 -15.97 20.21
N THR A 196 -23.41 -15.53 19.35
CA THR A 196 -22.46 -16.41 18.67
C THR A 196 -21.08 -15.75 18.68
N TYR A 197 -20.26 -16.10 19.67
CA TYR A 197 -18.86 -15.70 19.71
C TYR A 197 -18.06 -16.56 18.72
N THR A 198 -17.89 -16.07 17.48
CA THR A 198 -16.83 -16.56 16.59
C THR A 198 -15.59 -15.69 16.79
N LYS A 199 -14.49 -16.29 17.26
CA LYS A 199 -13.20 -15.63 17.38
C LYS A 199 -12.67 -15.30 15.98
N VAL A 200 -12.92 -14.08 15.51
CA VAL A 200 -12.26 -13.55 14.31
C VAL A 200 -10.81 -13.20 14.67
N THR A 201 -9.86 -13.73 13.92
CA THR A 201 -8.44 -13.37 14.10
C THR A 201 -8.25 -11.99 13.50
N GLN A 202 -7.95 -11.00 14.34
CA GLN A 202 -7.64 -9.66 13.85
C GLN A 202 -6.30 -9.70 13.09
N ARG A 203 -6.20 -8.90 12.03
CA ARG A 203 -4.98 -8.73 11.25
C ARG A 203 -4.45 -7.32 11.47
N VAL A 204 -3.15 -7.22 11.61
CA VAL A 204 -2.43 -5.96 11.80
C VAL A 204 -1.71 -5.65 10.49
N PRO A 205 -2.02 -4.53 9.82
CA PRO A 205 -1.30 -4.12 8.63
C PRO A 205 0.12 -3.72 9.01
N VAL A 206 1.08 -4.37 8.37
CA VAL A 206 2.51 -4.08 8.46
C VAL A 206 2.94 -3.52 7.11
N GLU A 207 3.57 -2.36 7.14
CA GLU A 207 4.10 -1.70 5.96
C GLU A 207 5.57 -2.08 5.80
N LEU A 208 5.91 -2.58 4.62
CA LEU A 208 7.24 -2.99 4.24
C LEU A 208 7.71 -2.17 3.04
N SER A 209 8.98 -1.76 3.07
CA SER A 209 9.67 -1.29 1.87
C SER A 209 9.90 -2.46 0.92
N ILE A 210 9.91 -2.18 -0.37
CA ILE A 210 10.26 -3.15 -1.40
C ILE A 210 11.30 -2.55 -2.33
N ASP A 211 12.40 -3.25 -2.54
CA ASP A 211 13.30 -2.95 -3.63
C ASP A 211 12.79 -3.65 -4.89
N ALA A 212 12.16 -2.88 -5.77
CA ALA A 212 11.59 -3.39 -7.00
C ALA A 212 12.66 -3.80 -8.04
N ALA A 213 13.96 -3.57 -7.80
CA ALA A 213 15.07 -4.02 -8.67
C ALA A 213 14.90 -3.73 -10.18
N GLY A 214 14.15 -2.68 -10.54
CA GLY A 214 13.85 -2.31 -11.93
C GLY A 214 12.58 -2.94 -12.53
N TYR A 215 11.84 -3.75 -11.77
CA TYR A 215 10.54 -4.26 -12.17
C TYR A 215 9.43 -3.21 -11.96
N SER A 216 8.48 -3.18 -12.90
CA SER A 216 7.31 -2.31 -12.81
C SER A 216 6.23 -3.02 -12.00
N LEU A 217 6.19 -2.76 -10.69
CA LEU A 217 5.16 -3.28 -9.80
C LEU A 217 3.92 -2.38 -9.85
N LEU A 218 2.75 -3.01 -9.99
CA LEU A 218 1.50 -2.28 -10.03
C LEU A 218 0.84 -2.30 -8.65
N PRO A 219 0.32 -1.14 -8.17
CA PRO A 219 -0.46 -1.12 -6.95
C PRO A 219 -1.73 -1.95 -7.13
N GLY A 220 -2.05 -2.75 -6.12
CA GLY A 220 -3.14 -3.71 -6.13
C GLY A 220 -2.75 -5.14 -6.53
N GLU A 221 -1.49 -5.40 -6.88
CA GLU A 221 -0.99 -6.76 -7.05
C GLU A 221 -0.96 -7.50 -5.71
N ASP A 222 -1.34 -8.77 -5.74
CA ASP A 222 -1.24 -9.68 -4.60
C ASP A 222 0.20 -10.16 -4.40
N ALA A 223 0.59 -10.33 -3.13
CA ALA A 223 1.92 -10.75 -2.75
C ALA A 223 1.93 -11.68 -1.53
N GLU A 224 2.90 -12.58 -1.48
CA GLU A 224 3.26 -13.33 -0.28
C GLU A 224 4.50 -12.69 0.37
N VAL A 225 4.44 -12.43 1.67
CA VAL A 225 5.55 -11.84 2.44
C VAL A 225 6.04 -12.84 3.47
N ARG A 226 7.36 -13.00 3.55
CA ARG A 226 8.06 -13.79 4.57
C ARG A 226 9.00 -12.89 5.34
N ILE A 227 8.65 -12.58 6.58
CA ILE A 227 9.46 -11.75 7.48
C ILE A 227 10.35 -12.67 8.30
N THR A 228 11.66 -12.46 8.27
CA THR A 228 12.62 -13.23 9.07
C THR A 228 12.63 -12.71 10.50
N ILE A 229 12.34 -13.60 11.45
CA ILE A 229 12.38 -13.33 12.89
C ILE A 229 13.82 -13.54 13.36
N HIS A 230 14.33 -12.63 14.19
CA HIS A 230 15.62 -12.75 14.89
C HIS A 230 15.39 -12.67 16.40
#